data_AF-A0ABD0QN72-F1
#
_entry.id   AF-A0ABD0QN72-F1
#
_cell.length_a   1.000
_cell.length_b   1.000
_cell.length_c   1.000
_cell.angle_alpha   90.00
_cell.angle_beta   90.00
_cell.angle_gamma   90.00
#
_symmetry.space_group_name_H-M   'P 1'
#
loop_
_entity.id
_entity.type
_entity.pdbx_description
1 polymer ?
#
loop_
_entity_poly.entity_id
_entity_poly.type
_entity_poly.pdbx_seq_one_letter_code
_entity_poly.pdbx_strand_id
1 'polypeptide(L)' 'CLSNTPPLTEYFLKNSYLEELNFSNPLGMKGEIAEAYADVIKQMWSGRHYSVVPRVFK' A
#
# COMPACT_ATOMS: atom_id res chain seq x y z
N CYS A 1 -4.44 9.15 8.27
CA CYS A 1 -5.90 8.89 8.16
C CYS A 1 -6.22 7.69 7.27
N LEU A 2 -5.63 7.58 6.08
CA LEU A 2 -5.89 6.48 5.12
C LEU A 2 -5.62 5.06 5.68
N SER A 3 -4.56 4.89 6.48
CA SER A 3 -4.26 3.62 7.15
C SER A 3 -5.32 3.17 8.17
N ASN A 4 -6.24 4.06 8.57
CA ASN A 4 -7.33 3.77 9.50
C ASN A 4 -8.69 3.70 8.77
N THR A 5 -8.67 3.54 7.45
CA THR A 5 -9.87 3.23 6.66
C THR A 5 -9.93 1.71 6.48
N PRO A 6 -10.80 0.98 7.21
CA PRO A 6 -10.74 -0.49 7.27
C PRO A 6 -10.85 -1.18 5.90
N PRO A 7 -11.79 -0.81 5.00
CA PRO A 7 -11.88 -1.46 3.70
C PRO A 7 -10.61 -1.33 2.86
N LEU A 8 -10.01 -0.14 2.86
CA LEU A 8 -8.77 0.14 2.12
C LEU A 8 -7.59 -0.64 2.72
N THR A 9 -7.50 -0.65 4.06
CA THR A 9 -6.41 -1.34 4.76
C THR A 9 -6.47 -2.84 4.53
N GLU A 10 -7.65 -3.44 4.65
CA GLU A 10 -7.86 -4.86 4.40
C GLU A 10 -7.53 -5.24 2.95
N TYR A 11 -7.91 -4.39 1.99
CA TYR A 11 -7.60 -4.61 0.57
C TYR A 11 -6.09 -4.75 0.31
N PHE A 12 -5.27 -3.88 0.90
CA PHE A 12 -3.81 -3.97 0.78
C PHE A 12 -3.21 -5.11 1.60
N LEU A 13 -3.74 -5.41 2.79
CA LEU A 13 -3.27 -6.52 3.62
C LEU A 13 -3.57 -7.89 2.99
N LYS A 14 -4.71 -8.02 2.29
CA LYS A 14 -5.11 -9.24 1.56
C LYS A 14 -4.43 -9.39 0.19
N ASN A 15 -3.59 -8.42 -0.22
CA ASN A 15 -2.96 -8.36 -1.54
C ASN A 15 -3.92 -8.27 -2.74
N SER A 16 -5.19 -7.89 -2.52
CA SER A 16 -6.19 -7.80 -3.59
C SER A 16 -5.81 -6.79 -4.68
N TYR A 17 -5.03 -5.76 -4.34
CA TYR A 17 -4.54 -4.77 -5.29
C TYR A 17 -3.67 -5.32 -6.42
N LEU A 18 -3.00 -6.46 -6.22
CA LEU A 18 -2.08 -7.01 -7.21
C LEU A 18 -2.79 -7.42 -8.51
N GLU A 19 -4.00 -7.94 -8.41
CA GLU A 19 -4.80 -8.37 -9.56
C GLU A 19 -5.42 -7.19 -10.32
N GLU A 20 -5.55 -6.04 -9.65
CA GLU A 20 -6.19 -4.83 -10.17
C GLU A 20 -5.17 -3.78 -10.65
N LEU A 21 -3.87 -4.06 -10.50
CA LEU A 21 -2.80 -3.17 -10.93
C LEU A 21 -2.82 -2.94 -12.44
N ASN A 22 -3.05 -1.69 -12.83
CA ASN A 22 -3.02 -1.27 -14.22
C ASN A 22 -1.68 -0.59 -14.55
N PHE A 23 -0.73 -1.39 -15.04
CA PHE A 23 0.61 -0.92 -15.43
C PHE A 23 0.65 -0.11 -16.72
N SER A 24 -0.36 -0.23 -17.58
CA SER A 24 -0.40 0.43 -18.90
C SER A 24 -1.19 1.73 -18.90
N ASN A 25 -1.82 2.11 -17.80
CA ASN A 25 -2.58 3.35 -17.70
C ASN A 25 -1.66 4.57 -17.91
N PRO A 26 -1.86 5.38 -18.98
CA PRO A 26 -1.02 6.55 -19.27
C PRO A 26 -1.16 7.67 -18.24
N LEU A 27 -2.22 7.64 -17.42
CA LEU A 27 -2.43 8.56 -16.29
C LEU A 27 -1.97 7.96 -14.95
N GLY A 28 -1.54 6.70 -14.96
CA GLY A 28 -1.09 5.98 -13.78
C GLY A 28 0.41 6.16 -13.52
N MET A 29 0.85 5.56 -12.42
CA MET A 29 2.26 5.55 -12.00
C MET A 29 2.86 4.14 -12.12
N LYS A 30 2.46 3.38 -13.14
CA LYS A 30 2.92 1.98 -13.38
C LYS A 30 2.86 1.07 -12.14
N GLY A 31 1.89 1.28 -11.25
CA GLY A 31 1.75 0.53 -10.01
C GLY A 31 2.67 0.94 -8.86
N GLU A 32 3.70 1.77 -9.09
CA GLU A 32 4.73 2.10 -8.09
C GLU A 32 4.14 2.69 -6.79
N ILE A 33 3.16 3.59 -6.91
CA ILE A 33 2.51 4.20 -5.73
C ILE A 33 1.70 3.16 -4.94
N ALA A 34 1.00 2.25 -5.62
CA ALA A 34 0.20 1.23 -4.95
C ALA A 34 1.09 0.21 -4.24
N GLU A 35 2.20 -0.20 -4.86
CA GLU A 35 3.19 -1.09 -4.24
C GLU A 35 3.87 -0.45 -3.03
N ALA A 36 4.35 0.79 -3.17
CA ALA A 36 4.99 1.51 -2.08
C ALA A 36 4.03 1.76 -0.91
N TYR A 37 2.76 2.09 -1.20
CA TYR A 37 1.73 2.21 -0.16
C TYR A 37 1.44 0.88 0.54
N ALA A 38 1.33 -0.22 -0.23
CA ALA A 38 1.09 -1.55 0.30
C ALA A 38 2.19 -1.98 1.29
N ASP A 39 3.45 -1.70 0.95
CA ASP A 39 4.60 -1.98 1.81
C ASP A 39 4.49 -1.23 3.15
N VAL A 40 4.17 0.06 3.11
CA VAL A 40 3.95 0.87 4.33
C VAL A 40 2.81 0.31 5.18
N ILE A 41 1.66 -0.03 4.57
CA ILE A 41 0.52 -0.60 5.29
C ILE A 41 0.87 -1.92 5.95
N LYS A 42 1.55 -2.82 5.24
CA LYS A 42 1.97 -4.12 5.79
C LYS A 42 2.94 -3.97 6.95
N GLN A 43 3.90 -3.05 6.85
CA GLN A 43 4.84 -2.77 7.94
C GLN A 43 4.11 -2.21 9.17
N MET A 44 3.22 -1.23 8.98
CA MET A 44 2.45 -0.61 10.06
C MET A 44 1.55 -1.61 10.79
N TRP A 45 0.89 -2.50 10.06
CA TRP A 45 -0.07 -3.47 10.61
C TRP A 45 0.55 -4.84 10.92
N SER A 46 1.87 -4.98 10.83
CA SER A 46 2.58 -6.23 11.16
C SER A 46 2.60 -6.56 12.66
N GLY A 47 2.33 -5.57 13.52
CA GLY A 47 2.50 -5.68 14.97
C GLY A 47 3.96 -5.75 15.45
N ARG A 48 4.94 -5.64 14.53
CA ARG A 48 6.38 -5.79 14.83
C ARG A 48 7.11 -4.46 15.05
N HIS A 49 6.45 -3.34 14.76
CA HIS A 49 7.05 -2.01 14.79
C HIS A 49 6.17 -1.03 15.56
N TYR A 50 6.78 -0.24 16.45
CA TYR A 50 6.10 0.88 17.12
C TYR A 50 5.94 2.09 16.19
N SER A 51 6.83 2.25 15.21
CA SER A 51 6.77 3.27 14.17
C SER A 51 7.45 2.76 12.89
N VAL A 52 7.01 3.27 11.75
CA VAL A 52 7.55 2.94 10.43
C VAL A 52 8.05 4.22 9.78
N VAL A 53 9.25 4.19 9.20
CA VAL A 53 9.80 5.31 8.42
C VAL A 53 9.66 4.98 6.94
N PRO A 54 8.70 5.57 6.21
CA PRO A 54 8.35 5.14 4.86
C PRO A 54 9.27 5.79 3.81
N ARG A 55 10.56 5.42 3.80
CA ARG A 55 11.57 6.05 2.92
C ARG A 55 11.29 5.84 1.43
N VAL A 56 10.73 4.70 1.06
CA VAL A 56 10.42 4.33 -0.34
C VAL A 56 9.18 5.07 -0.86
N PHE A 57 8.26 5.44 0.03
CA PHE A 57 7.00 6.11 -0.33
C PHE A 57 7.15 7.64 -0.44
N LYS A 58 8.29 8.21 -0.05
CA LYS A 58 8.49 9.66 0.03
C LYS A 58 8.82 10.29 -1.32
#